data_AF-A0A353IMY4-F1
#
_entry.id   AF-A0A353IMY4-F1
#
_cell.length_a   1.000
_cell.length_b   1.000
_cell.length_c   1.000
_cell.angle_alpha   90.00
_cell.angle_beta   90.00
_cell.angle_gamma   90.00
#
_symmetry.space_group_name_H-M   'P 1'
#
loop_
_entity.id
_entity.type
_entity.pdbx_description
1 polymer ?
#
loop_
_entity_poly.entity_id
_entity_poly.type
_entity_poly.pdbx_seq_one_letter_code
_entity_poly.pdbx_strand_id
1 'polypeptide(L)'
;MLLLAVPAEAADSRSGNATVAVEELNQRSKQPAASQNGGMSERGVRNMVFYAFSLIPDEVKGPDGTMVKVDKADPNKFVIPEADARRVIRAATRSAYADVCRLPELAEANYNAMLTEEKKKQNWNREQILMIEALHLFAVSFFTGNASFTTEPDSASPEGEGAAAEGAGDPQAVQKAPPPPKCPPEQRVKVEGAIKAYVAAVGAQ
;
A
#
# COMPACT_ATOMS: atom_id res chain seq x y z
N MET A 1 -16.75 -64.85 13.94
CA MET A 1 -17.32 -63.53 13.55
C MET A 1 -16.76 -62.52 14.55
N LEU A 2 -15.68 -61.76 14.27
CA LEU A 2 -15.68 -60.46 13.55
C LEU A 2 -16.93 -59.63 13.93
N LEU A 3 -16.83 -58.50 14.64
CA LEU A 3 -16.07 -57.27 14.30
C LEU A 3 -15.67 -56.45 15.55
N LEU A 4 -14.47 -55.86 15.47
CA LEU A 4 -13.95 -54.75 16.28
C LEU A 4 -14.49 -53.41 15.74
N ALA A 5 -14.71 -52.42 16.60
CA ALA A 5 -14.69 -51.00 16.23
C ALA A 5 -14.30 -50.13 17.44
N VAL A 6 -13.15 -49.46 17.35
CA VAL A 6 -12.70 -48.32 18.16
C VAL A 6 -12.62 -47.10 17.21
N PRO A 7 -12.46 -45.84 17.69
CA PRO A 7 -13.18 -44.68 17.19
C PRO A 7 -12.49 -44.04 15.98
N ALA A 8 -13.25 -43.34 15.16
CA ALA A 8 -12.71 -42.48 14.12
C ALA A 8 -12.25 -41.15 14.74
N GLU A 9 -10.96 -41.05 15.00
CA GLU A 9 -10.25 -39.78 15.23
C GLU A 9 -9.99 -39.15 13.86
N ALA A 10 -10.75 -38.11 13.51
CA ALA A 10 -10.55 -37.38 12.26
C ALA A 10 -9.44 -36.34 12.43
N ALA A 11 -8.32 -36.58 11.76
CA ALA A 11 -7.15 -35.72 11.71
C ALA A 11 -7.48 -34.31 11.19
N ASP A 12 -7.10 -33.32 11.98
CA ASP A 12 -7.13 -31.89 11.68
C ASP A 12 -5.96 -31.53 10.74
N SER A 13 -6.27 -31.35 9.46
CA SER A 13 -5.31 -30.88 8.44
C SER A 13 -5.56 -29.43 8.01
N ARG A 14 -6.25 -28.60 8.81
CA ARG A 14 -6.56 -27.21 8.44
C ARG A 14 -5.76 -26.15 9.18
N SER A 15 -4.97 -26.54 10.18
CA SER A 15 -4.25 -25.63 11.07
C SER A 15 -3.06 -24.89 10.42
N GLY A 16 -2.42 -25.46 9.37
CA GLY A 16 -1.17 -24.91 8.82
C GLY A 16 -1.28 -23.59 8.05
N ASN A 17 -2.41 -23.32 7.37
CA ASN A 17 -2.53 -22.11 6.52
C ASN A 17 -3.09 -20.91 7.28
N ALA A 18 -3.87 -21.14 8.33
CA ALA A 18 -4.43 -20.08 9.16
C ALA A 18 -3.35 -19.49 10.09
N THR A 19 -2.46 -20.32 10.63
CA THR A 19 -1.35 -19.90 11.50
C THR A 19 -0.35 -19.02 10.76
N VAL A 20 0.00 -19.36 9.51
CA VAL A 20 0.94 -18.56 8.68
C VAL A 20 0.41 -17.14 8.43
N ALA A 21 -0.89 -17.00 8.12
CA ALA A 21 -1.51 -15.69 7.89
C ALA A 21 -1.63 -14.85 9.18
N VAL A 22 -1.85 -15.52 10.32
CA VAL A 22 -1.94 -14.87 11.64
C VAL A 22 -0.56 -14.42 12.14
N GLU A 23 0.48 -15.18 11.83
CA GLU A 23 1.86 -14.88 12.23
C GLU A 23 2.47 -13.71 11.43
N GLU A 24 2.23 -13.66 10.11
CA GLU A 24 2.65 -12.53 9.26
C GLU A 24 2.04 -11.19 9.72
N LEU A 25 0.77 -11.19 10.14
CA LEU A 25 0.09 -9.98 10.60
C LEU A 25 0.55 -9.55 12.00
N ASN A 26 0.83 -10.50 12.90
CA ASN A 26 1.37 -10.22 14.24
C ASN A 26 2.81 -9.69 14.18
N GLN A 27 3.62 -10.17 13.22
CA GLN A 27 4.96 -9.62 13.00
C GLN A 27 4.91 -8.18 12.48
N ARG A 28 4.01 -7.87 11.52
CA ARG A 28 3.87 -6.51 10.95
C ARG A 28 3.26 -5.49 11.92
N SER A 29 2.47 -5.92 12.90
CA SER A 29 1.83 -5.04 13.88
C SER A 29 2.68 -4.75 15.12
N LYS A 30 3.72 -5.56 15.38
CA LYS A 30 4.65 -5.37 16.51
C LYS A 30 5.92 -4.59 16.16
N GLN A 31 6.11 -4.19 14.90
CA GLN A 31 7.36 -3.61 14.45
C GLN A 31 7.46 -2.12 14.84
N PRO A 32 8.41 -1.72 15.71
CA PRO A 32 8.68 -0.32 15.98
C PRO A 32 9.20 0.36 14.72
N ALA A 33 8.99 1.68 14.61
CA ALA A 33 9.49 2.51 13.53
C ALA A 33 11.02 2.70 13.62
N ALA A 34 11.80 1.64 13.49
CA ALA A 34 13.21 1.65 13.12
C ALA A 34 13.66 0.23 12.81
N SER A 35 14.26 0.06 11.64
CA SER A 35 14.98 -1.13 11.15
C SER A 35 14.18 -2.15 10.32
N GLN A 36 14.89 -2.58 9.27
CA GLN A 36 14.48 -3.22 8.04
C GLN A 36 13.97 -4.66 8.25
N ASN A 37 13.15 -5.13 7.29
CA ASN A 37 12.52 -6.47 7.15
C ASN A 37 11.06 -6.57 7.58
N GLY A 38 10.17 -6.03 6.74
CA GLY A 38 8.70 -6.19 6.86
C GLY A 38 7.87 -5.31 5.90
N GLY A 39 8.51 -4.36 5.20
CA GLY A 39 7.87 -3.47 4.24
C GLY A 39 8.46 -3.57 2.82
N MET A 40 7.80 -2.91 1.86
CA MET A 40 8.24 -2.83 0.46
C MET A 40 9.69 -2.30 0.34
N SER A 41 10.47 -2.81 -0.61
CA SER A 41 11.83 -2.30 -0.88
C SER A 41 11.81 -0.84 -1.33
N GLU A 42 12.91 -0.11 -1.18
CA GLU A 42 13.04 1.29 -1.64
C GLU A 42 12.70 1.42 -3.12
N ARG A 43 13.24 0.51 -3.95
CA ARG A 43 12.91 0.40 -5.37
C ARG A 43 11.41 0.19 -5.61
N GLY A 44 10.76 -0.68 -4.83
CA GLY A 44 9.32 -0.90 -4.93
C GLY A 44 8.51 0.36 -4.61
N VAL A 45 8.90 1.11 -3.56
CA VAL A 45 8.27 2.38 -3.19
C VAL A 45 8.42 3.41 -4.32
N ARG A 46 9.63 3.53 -4.87
CA ARG A 46 9.91 4.44 -6.00
C ARG A 46 9.04 4.11 -7.21
N ASN A 47 8.91 2.84 -7.55
CA ASN A 47 8.04 2.42 -8.65
C ASN A 47 6.57 2.75 -8.36
N MET A 48 6.07 2.49 -7.15
CA MET A 48 4.70 2.89 -6.81
C MET A 48 4.46 4.40 -7.01
N VAL A 49 5.41 5.24 -6.61
CA VAL A 49 5.34 6.70 -6.83
C VAL A 49 5.37 7.03 -8.32
N PHE A 50 6.23 6.38 -9.11
CA PHE A 50 6.32 6.59 -10.55
C PHE A 50 4.99 6.27 -11.25
N TYR A 51 4.42 5.09 -10.98
CA TYR A 51 3.13 4.71 -11.59
C TYR A 51 1.98 5.58 -11.08
N ALA A 52 1.99 5.99 -9.80
CA ALA A 52 1.01 6.92 -9.27
C ALA A 52 1.00 8.27 -10.01
N PHE A 53 2.15 8.80 -10.43
CA PHE A 53 2.23 10.05 -11.20
C PHE A 53 1.34 10.01 -12.45
N SER A 54 1.26 8.85 -13.10
CA SER A 54 0.45 8.66 -14.32
C SER A 54 -1.06 8.80 -14.06
N LEU A 55 -1.52 8.59 -12.82
CA LEU A 55 -2.92 8.73 -12.42
C LEU A 55 -3.33 10.17 -12.11
N ILE A 56 -2.39 11.11 -12.01
CA ILE A 56 -2.69 12.51 -11.73
C ILE A 56 -3.45 13.11 -12.93
N PRO A 57 -4.68 13.62 -12.75
CA PRO A 57 -5.46 14.23 -13.82
C PRO A 57 -4.77 15.47 -14.40
N ASP A 58 -5.02 15.77 -15.67
CA ASP A 58 -4.47 16.95 -16.32
C ASP A 58 -5.15 18.26 -15.86
N GLU A 59 -6.34 18.16 -15.25
CA GLU A 59 -7.07 19.27 -14.65
C GLU A 59 -7.71 18.81 -13.34
N VAL A 60 -7.68 19.67 -12.32
CA VAL A 60 -8.36 19.42 -11.05
C VAL A 60 -9.08 20.68 -10.58
N LYS A 61 -10.10 20.49 -9.74
CA LYS A 61 -10.89 21.57 -9.18
C LYS A 61 -10.02 22.45 -8.25
N GLY A 62 -9.98 23.74 -8.53
CA GLY A 62 -9.32 24.76 -7.73
C GLY A 62 -10.10 25.11 -6.46
N PRO A 63 -9.50 25.91 -5.55
CA PRO A 63 -10.17 26.35 -4.32
C PRO A 63 -11.45 27.16 -4.55
N ASP A 64 -11.52 27.86 -5.68
CA ASP A 64 -12.65 28.65 -6.17
C ASP A 64 -13.72 27.79 -6.89
N GLY A 65 -13.45 26.50 -7.07
CA GLY A 65 -14.32 25.56 -7.75
C GLY A 65 -14.17 25.51 -9.27
N THR A 66 -13.25 26.28 -9.87
CA THR A 66 -12.97 26.23 -11.31
C THR A 66 -12.01 25.09 -11.64
N MET A 67 -12.01 24.60 -12.89
CA MET A 67 -11.03 23.61 -13.32
C MET A 67 -9.70 24.29 -13.63
N VAL A 68 -8.63 23.82 -13.00
CA VAL A 68 -7.28 24.37 -13.16
C VAL A 68 -6.35 23.28 -13.67
N LYS A 69 -5.64 23.59 -14.74
CA LYS A 69 -4.65 22.69 -15.34
C LYS A 69 -3.54 22.33 -14.36
N VAL A 70 -3.16 21.07 -14.35
CA VAL A 70 -2.03 20.54 -13.60
C VAL A 70 -0.81 20.58 -14.52
N ASP A 71 0.22 21.31 -14.09
CA ASP A 71 1.49 21.37 -14.82
C ASP A 71 2.32 20.11 -14.53
N LYS A 72 2.18 19.10 -15.40
CA LYS A 72 2.93 17.83 -15.32
C LYS A 72 4.27 17.89 -16.06
N ALA A 73 4.66 19.05 -16.63
CA ALA A 73 5.92 19.20 -17.36
C ALA A 73 7.14 19.28 -16.43
N ASP A 74 6.92 19.64 -15.15
CA ASP A 74 7.95 19.62 -14.10
C ASP A 74 7.62 18.58 -13.01
N PRO A 75 8.09 17.33 -13.15
CA PRO A 75 7.85 16.26 -12.18
C PRO A 75 8.40 16.57 -10.78
N ASN A 76 9.39 17.48 -10.67
CA ASN A 76 10.00 17.79 -9.37
C ASN A 76 9.01 18.44 -8.40
N LYS A 77 7.97 19.11 -8.90
CA LYS A 77 6.89 19.68 -8.09
C LYS A 77 6.09 18.63 -7.33
N PHE A 78 6.12 17.37 -7.78
CA PHE A 78 5.32 16.27 -7.26
C PHE A 78 6.12 15.35 -6.33
N VAL A 79 7.43 15.57 -6.17
CA VAL A 79 8.29 14.70 -5.38
C VAL A 79 7.87 14.76 -3.91
N ILE A 80 7.58 13.59 -3.35
CA ILE A 80 7.40 13.38 -1.92
C ILE A 80 8.57 12.54 -1.39
N PRO A 81 9.09 12.81 -0.17
CA PRO A 81 10.15 12.00 0.41
C PRO A 81 9.70 10.56 0.65
N GLU A 82 10.65 9.62 0.58
CA GLU A 82 10.34 8.18 0.63
C GLU A 82 9.64 7.76 1.93
N ALA A 83 10.02 8.35 3.06
CA ALA A 83 9.39 8.09 4.35
C ALA A 83 7.89 8.44 4.33
N ASP A 84 7.52 9.50 3.61
CA ASP A 84 6.15 9.94 3.44
C ASP A 84 5.39 9.02 2.48
N ALA A 85 5.99 8.68 1.33
CA ALA A 85 5.44 7.69 0.41
C ALA A 85 5.13 6.35 1.11
N ARG A 86 6.05 5.86 1.95
CA ARG A 86 5.85 4.63 2.74
C ARG A 86 4.67 4.73 3.71
N ARG A 87 4.41 5.90 4.30
CA ARG A 87 3.23 6.10 5.16
C ARG A 87 1.94 6.06 4.35
N VAL A 88 1.91 6.74 3.21
CA VAL A 88 0.76 6.73 2.29
C VAL A 88 0.46 5.31 1.82
N ILE A 89 1.48 4.55 1.42
CA ILE A 89 1.34 3.14 1.00
C ILE A 89 0.77 2.28 2.14
N ARG A 90 1.21 2.47 3.39
CA ARG A 90 0.63 1.74 4.54
C ARG A 90 -0.85 2.08 4.77
N ALA A 91 -1.22 3.35 4.64
CA ALA A 91 -2.62 3.75 4.71
C ALA A 91 -3.43 3.10 3.58
N ALA A 92 -2.92 3.12 2.35
CA ALA A 92 -3.54 2.46 1.20
C ALA A 92 -3.69 0.95 1.40
N THR A 93 -2.71 0.27 2.00
CA THR A 93 -2.84 -1.15 2.36
C THR A 93 -4.04 -1.39 3.29
N ARG A 94 -4.27 -0.53 4.29
CA ARG A 94 -5.46 -0.63 5.16
C ARG A 94 -6.76 -0.45 4.38
N SER A 95 -6.81 0.53 3.48
CA SER A 95 -7.96 0.75 2.59
C SER A 95 -8.20 -0.48 1.69
N ALA A 96 -7.15 -1.07 1.10
CA ALA A 96 -7.28 -2.28 0.29
C ALA A 96 -7.86 -3.46 1.08
N TYR A 97 -7.42 -3.66 2.33
CA TYR A 97 -8.03 -4.68 3.20
C TYR A 97 -9.51 -4.37 3.49
N ALA A 98 -9.87 -3.12 3.73
CA ALA A 98 -11.26 -2.72 3.95
C ALA A 98 -12.13 -2.99 2.71
N ASP A 99 -11.65 -2.65 1.51
CA ASP A 99 -12.36 -2.90 0.25
C ASP A 99 -12.64 -4.39 0.06
N VAL A 100 -11.61 -5.22 0.23
CA VAL A 100 -11.77 -6.67 0.08
C VAL A 100 -12.64 -7.28 1.19
N CYS A 101 -12.64 -6.67 2.38
CA CYS A 101 -13.53 -7.03 3.48
C CYS A 101 -14.96 -6.47 3.35
N ARG A 102 -15.27 -5.72 2.29
CA ARG A 102 -16.56 -5.02 2.08
C ARG A 102 -16.89 -4.08 3.24
N LEU A 103 -15.95 -3.16 3.51
CA LEU A 103 -16.03 -2.11 4.52
C LEU A 103 -15.73 -0.74 3.89
N PRO A 104 -16.49 -0.30 2.87
CA PRO A 104 -16.15 0.89 2.09
C PRO A 104 -16.12 2.18 2.93
N GLU A 105 -16.99 2.31 3.93
CA GLU A 105 -17.02 3.47 4.82
C GLU A 105 -15.74 3.56 5.67
N LEU A 106 -15.14 2.42 6.03
CA LEU A 106 -13.86 2.39 6.72
C LEU A 106 -12.68 2.64 5.78
N ALA A 107 -12.77 2.19 4.53
CA ALA A 107 -11.77 2.52 3.52
C ALA A 107 -11.70 4.05 3.29
N GLU A 108 -12.87 4.70 3.21
CA GLU A 108 -13.01 6.15 3.09
C GLU A 108 -12.52 6.88 4.35
N ALA A 109 -12.96 6.45 5.54
CA ALA A 109 -12.51 7.06 6.80
C ALA A 109 -10.99 6.97 6.97
N ASN A 110 -10.38 5.85 6.59
CA ASN A 110 -8.92 5.66 6.62
C ASN A 110 -8.21 6.61 5.63
N TYR A 111 -8.72 6.76 4.41
CA TYR A 111 -8.20 7.71 3.42
C TYR A 111 -8.27 9.15 3.94
N ASN A 112 -9.44 9.58 4.43
CA ASN A 112 -9.66 10.92 4.96
C ASN A 112 -8.75 11.22 6.16
N ALA A 113 -8.54 10.24 7.05
CA ALA A 113 -7.60 10.38 8.16
C ALA A 113 -6.16 10.58 7.67
N MET A 114 -5.68 9.77 6.71
CA MET A 114 -4.36 9.95 6.10
C MET A 114 -4.21 11.33 5.47
N LEU A 115 -5.17 11.75 4.64
CA LEU A 115 -5.09 13.02 3.94
C LEU A 115 -5.12 14.21 4.92
N THR A 116 -5.89 14.09 6.01
CA THR A 116 -5.93 15.08 7.08
C THR A 116 -4.58 15.22 7.78
N GLU A 117 -3.93 14.10 8.14
CA GLU A 117 -2.59 14.14 8.76
C GLU A 117 -1.55 14.75 7.82
N GLU A 118 -1.58 14.39 6.53
CA GLU A 118 -0.63 14.95 5.57
C GLU A 118 -0.87 16.46 5.38
N LYS A 119 -2.11 16.92 5.26
CA LYS A 119 -2.44 18.35 5.17
C LYS A 119 -2.06 19.14 6.44
N LYS A 120 -2.19 18.53 7.63
CA LYS A 120 -1.79 19.14 8.91
C LYS A 120 -0.29 19.44 8.99
N LYS A 121 0.57 18.73 8.25
CA LYS A 121 2.01 18.99 8.24
C LYS A 121 2.39 20.32 7.60
N GLN A 122 1.47 20.96 6.86
CA GLN A 122 1.63 22.27 6.22
C GLN A 122 2.90 22.44 5.35
N ASN A 123 3.53 21.34 4.93
CA ASN A 123 4.76 21.33 4.15
C ASN A 123 4.56 20.88 2.69
N TRP A 124 3.31 20.61 2.31
CA TRP A 124 2.98 20.13 0.97
C TRP A 124 2.46 21.26 0.09
N ASN A 125 3.04 21.37 -1.10
CA ASN A 125 2.43 22.15 -2.18
C ASN A 125 1.21 21.38 -2.76
N ARG A 126 0.48 22.02 -3.68
CA ARG A 126 -0.73 21.43 -4.29
C ARG A 126 -0.40 20.16 -5.07
N GLU A 127 0.68 20.18 -5.84
CA GLU A 127 1.15 19.08 -6.69
C GLU A 127 1.55 17.85 -5.85
N GLN A 128 2.16 18.04 -4.69
CA GLN A 128 2.51 17.00 -3.73
C GLN A 128 1.27 16.38 -3.09
N ILE A 129 0.23 17.17 -2.78
CA ILE A 129 -1.06 16.62 -2.34
C ILE A 129 -1.67 15.75 -3.42
N LEU A 130 -1.66 16.18 -4.69
CA LEU A 130 -2.15 15.37 -5.80
C LEU A 130 -1.36 14.06 -5.95
N MET A 131 -0.04 14.10 -5.77
CA MET A 131 0.79 12.91 -5.74
C MET A 131 0.40 11.97 -4.58
N ILE A 132 0.17 12.49 -3.38
CA ILE A 132 -0.24 11.68 -2.20
C ILE A 132 -1.58 10.98 -2.46
N GLU A 133 -2.56 11.70 -3.00
CA GLU A 133 -3.88 11.16 -3.34
C GLU A 133 -3.77 10.08 -4.44
N ALA A 134 -3.00 10.35 -5.50
CA ALA A 134 -2.76 9.40 -6.59
C ALA A 134 -1.99 8.15 -6.13
N LEU A 135 -0.99 8.32 -5.25
CA LEU A 135 -0.23 7.22 -4.68
C LEU A 135 -1.10 6.31 -3.82
N HIS A 136 -2.00 6.89 -3.03
CA HIS A 136 -2.96 6.11 -2.27
C HIS A 136 -3.84 5.27 -3.21
N LEU A 137 -4.44 5.90 -4.22
CA LEU A 137 -5.31 5.22 -5.19
C LEU A 137 -4.58 4.09 -5.94
N PHE A 138 -3.36 4.34 -6.43
CA PHE A 138 -2.56 3.32 -7.10
C PHE A 138 -2.24 2.16 -6.16
N ALA A 139 -1.80 2.46 -4.93
CA ALA A 139 -1.45 1.44 -3.95
C ALA A 139 -2.66 0.60 -3.53
N VAL A 140 -3.86 1.19 -3.36
CA VAL A 140 -5.10 0.42 -3.14
C VAL A 140 -5.35 -0.54 -4.31
N SER A 141 -5.27 -0.03 -5.54
CA SER A 141 -5.46 -0.84 -6.74
C SER A 141 -4.43 -1.98 -6.84
N PHE A 142 -3.18 -1.72 -6.49
CA PHE A 142 -2.12 -2.73 -6.45
C PHE A 142 -2.40 -3.81 -5.41
N PHE A 143 -2.73 -3.44 -4.17
CA PHE A 143 -2.94 -4.42 -3.08
C PHE A 143 -4.27 -5.18 -3.18
N THR A 144 -5.24 -4.65 -3.93
CA THR A 144 -6.49 -5.37 -4.26
C THR A 144 -6.33 -6.30 -5.46
N GLY A 145 -5.16 -6.33 -6.10
CA GLY A 145 -4.90 -7.17 -7.28
C GLY A 145 -5.35 -6.57 -8.62
N ASN A 146 -5.78 -5.30 -8.63
CA ASN A 146 -6.31 -4.62 -9.80
C ASN A 146 -5.24 -3.89 -10.64
N ALA A 147 -4.02 -3.71 -10.12
CA ALA A 147 -2.91 -3.07 -10.82
C ALA A 147 -1.61 -3.83 -10.61
N SER A 148 -0.68 -3.76 -11.56
CA SER A 148 0.68 -4.30 -11.42
C SER A 148 1.66 -3.38 -12.14
N PHE A 149 2.96 -3.53 -11.87
CA PHE A 149 3.96 -2.71 -12.52
C PHE A 149 5.24 -3.47 -12.83
N THR A 150 5.96 -2.99 -13.85
CA THR A 150 7.31 -3.46 -14.15
C THR A 150 8.31 -2.67 -13.33
N THR A 151 9.34 -3.33 -12.83
CA THR A 151 10.48 -2.62 -12.26
C THR A 151 11.21 -1.96 -13.42
N GLU A 152 11.29 -0.64 -13.47
CA GLU A 152 12.18 0.01 -14.43
C GLU A 152 13.63 -0.40 -14.14
N PRO A 153 14.45 -0.66 -15.17
CA PRO A 153 15.89 -0.83 -14.98
C PRO A 153 16.44 0.45 -14.36
N ASP A 154 17.47 0.35 -13.50
CA ASP A 154 18.04 1.47 -12.72
C ASP A 154 18.60 2.65 -13.57
N SER A 155 18.40 2.64 -14.89
CA SER A 155 18.88 3.63 -15.86
C SER A 155 17.77 4.58 -16.31
N ALA A 156 17.18 5.32 -15.37
CA ALA A 156 16.38 6.51 -15.66
C ALA A 156 16.67 7.63 -14.66
N SER A 157 17.97 7.89 -14.47
CA SER A 157 18.46 9.22 -14.06
C SER A 157 19.05 9.88 -15.32
N PRO A 158 18.67 11.13 -15.67
CA PRO A 158 19.36 11.86 -16.72
C PRO A 158 20.64 12.42 -16.10
N GLU A 159 21.73 11.66 -16.15
CA GLU A 159 23.13 12.15 -16.18
C GLU A 159 24.12 10.99 -15.97
N GLY A 160 25.08 10.88 -16.89
CA GLY A 160 26.41 10.34 -16.59
C GLY A 160 26.68 8.90 -17.05
N GLU A 161 27.43 8.78 -18.14
CA GLU A 161 28.06 7.55 -18.62
C GLU A 161 28.93 6.84 -17.56
N GLY A 162 28.85 5.50 -17.57
CA GLY A 162 30.02 4.63 -17.37
C GLY A 162 30.30 4.10 -15.96
N ALA A 163 29.82 2.89 -15.67
CA ALA A 163 30.65 1.72 -15.37
C ALA A 163 29.77 0.55 -14.91
N ALA A 164 29.86 -0.57 -15.64
CA ALA A 164 29.26 -1.83 -15.25
C ALA A 164 29.83 -2.33 -13.93
N ALA A 165 28.96 -2.73 -13.01
CA ALA A 165 29.25 -3.71 -11.99
C ALA A 165 28.15 -4.77 -12.02
N GLU A 166 28.55 -5.96 -12.47
CA GLU A 166 27.73 -7.15 -12.57
C GLU A 166 27.18 -7.57 -11.20
N GLY A 167 25.87 -7.70 -11.14
CA GLY A 167 25.12 -8.31 -10.05
C GLY A 167 23.79 -8.76 -10.63
N ALA A 168 23.82 -9.85 -11.39
CA ALA A 168 22.70 -10.36 -12.17
C ALA A 168 21.46 -10.65 -11.31
N GLY A 169 20.50 -9.72 -11.36
CA GLY A 169 19.08 -9.96 -11.09
C GLY A 169 18.31 -9.61 -12.36
N ASP A 170 17.33 -10.44 -12.72
CA ASP A 170 16.56 -10.36 -13.97
C ASP A 170 16.08 -8.91 -14.26
N PRO A 171 16.49 -8.27 -15.38
CA PRO A 171 16.25 -6.86 -15.65
C PRO A 171 14.77 -6.52 -15.94
N GLN A 172 13.85 -7.48 -15.87
CA GLN A 172 12.41 -7.26 -16.06
C GLN A 172 11.55 -8.07 -15.07
N ALA A 173 11.91 -8.08 -13.79
CA ALA A 173 11.01 -8.60 -12.77
C ALA A 173 9.74 -7.72 -12.68
N VAL A 174 8.66 -8.18 -13.32
CA VAL A 174 7.31 -7.66 -13.13
C VAL A 174 6.96 -7.83 -11.65
N GLN A 175 6.79 -6.72 -10.94
CA GLN A 175 6.24 -6.75 -9.59
C GLN A 175 4.75 -7.01 -9.73
N LYS A 176 4.40 -8.30 -9.71
CA LYS A 176 3.01 -8.72 -9.69
C LYS A 176 2.37 -8.21 -8.42
N ALA A 177 1.14 -7.71 -8.54
CA ALA A 177 0.34 -7.45 -7.37
C ALA A 177 0.27 -8.70 -6.48
N PRO A 178 0.30 -8.53 -5.16
CA PRO A 178 0.01 -9.63 -4.28
C PRO A 178 -1.41 -10.14 -4.58
N PRO A 179 -1.67 -11.44 -4.37
CA PRO A 179 -3.02 -11.96 -4.50
C PRO A 179 -3.96 -11.16 -3.58
N PRO A 180 -5.19 -10.85 -4.02
CA PRO A 180 -6.14 -10.11 -3.21
C PRO A 180 -6.29 -10.78 -1.84
N PRO A 181 -6.21 -10.03 -0.72
CA PRO A 181 -6.29 -10.63 0.60
C PRO A 181 -7.62 -11.35 0.79
N LYS A 182 -7.63 -12.54 1.38
CA LYS A 182 -8.90 -13.17 1.77
C LYS A 182 -9.44 -12.48 3.02
N CYS A 183 -10.75 -12.25 3.07
CA CYS A 183 -11.39 -11.68 4.26
C CYS A 183 -12.43 -12.62 4.90
N PRO A 184 -11.98 -13.65 5.65
CA PRO A 184 -12.87 -14.38 6.55
C PRO A 184 -13.38 -13.49 7.70
N PRO A 185 -14.43 -13.89 8.44
CA PRO A 185 -15.03 -13.06 9.51
C PRO A 185 -14.02 -12.56 10.55
N GLU A 186 -13.09 -13.40 10.98
CA GLU A 186 -12.04 -13.01 11.94
C GLU A 186 -11.12 -11.92 11.38
N GLN A 187 -10.80 -11.99 10.08
CA GLN A 187 -9.97 -10.99 9.42
C GLN A 187 -10.73 -9.67 9.31
N ARG A 188 -12.03 -9.70 9.03
CA ARG A 188 -12.88 -8.51 8.97
C ARG A 188 -12.82 -7.74 10.29
N VAL A 189 -12.99 -8.41 11.42
CA VAL A 189 -12.92 -7.79 12.76
C VAL A 189 -11.55 -7.14 13.00
N LYS A 190 -10.46 -7.80 12.60
CA LYS A 190 -9.10 -7.23 12.71
C LYS A 190 -8.93 -5.96 11.87
N VAL A 191 -9.42 -5.97 10.63
CA VAL A 191 -9.37 -4.83 9.71
C VAL A 191 -10.18 -3.66 10.28
N GLU A 192 -11.40 -3.92 10.76
CA GLU A 192 -12.22 -2.91 11.41
C GLU A 192 -11.52 -2.26 12.60
N GLY A 193 -10.95 -3.08 13.51
CA GLY A 193 -10.24 -2.60 14.68
C GLY A 193 -9.00 -1.77 14.33
N ALA A 194 -8.19 -2.24 13.38
CA ALA A 194 -6.97 -1.55 12.95
C ALA A 194 -7.25 -0.18 12.32
N ILE A 195 -8.31 -0.06 11.49
CA ILE A 195 -8.69 1.21 10.88
C ILE A 195 -9.27 2.17 11.92
N LYS A 196 -10.19 1.70 12.78
CA LYS A 196 -10.78 2.53 13.83
C LYS A 196 -9.70 3.09 14.77
N ALA A 197 -8.72 2.27 15.15
CA ALA A 197 -7.59 2.70 15.96
C ALA A 197 -6.75 3.78 15.28
N TYR A 198 -6.45 3.60 13.98
CA TYR A 198 -5.71 4.60 13.21
C TYR A 198 -6.49 5.93 13.11
N VAL A 199 -7.76 5.88 12.71
CA VAL A 199 -8.61 7.08 12.59
C VAL A 199 -8.73 7.81 13.92
N ALA A 200 -8.90 7.09 15.03
CA ALA A 200 -8.95 7.67 16.37
C ALA A 200 -7.62 8.36 16.76
N ALA A 201 -6.48 7.73 16.44
CA ALA A 201 -5.17 8.31 16.71
C ALA A 201 -4.94 9.62 15.92
N VAL A 202 -5.42 9.69 14.68
CA VAL A 202 -5.39 10.94 13.87
C VAL A 202 -6.26 12.04 14.48
N GLY A 203 -7.45 11.69 14.96
CA GLY A 203 -8.40 12.65 15.55
C GLY A 203 -8.01 13.18 16.92
N ALA A 204 -7.13 12.48 17.64
CA ALA A 204 -6.62 12.90 18.95
C ALA A 204 -5.41 13.85 18.87
N GLN A 205 -4.85 14.08 17.68
CA GLN A 205 -3.71 14.97 17.40
C GLN A 205 -4.17 16.32 16.85
#